data_AF-A0A2G5TR66-F1
#
_entry.id   AF-A0A2G5TR66-F1
#
_cell.length_a   1.000
_cell.length_b   1.000
_cell.length_c   1.000
_cell.angle_alpha   90.00
_cell.angle_beta   90.00
_cell.angle_gamma   90.00
#
_symmetry.space_group_name_H-M   'P 1'
#
loop_
_entity.id
_entity.type
_entity.pdbx_description
1 polymer ?
#
loop_
_entity_poly.entity_id
_entity_poly.type
_entity_poly.pdbx_seq_one_letter_code
_entity_poly.pdbx_strand_id
1 'polypeptide(L)'
;MRTAVILDFEIVRQKKYRFSVDLTFNYEAFSDERSTYQRGSHRRIQTIIDDNDGKLKFASTTSEELLRSFIRRSKQSIKERKDFRKERKLRKRICQVCHMNKPHSEFYGICSKRIRLVIMVGCLLRGTHSVEQAKLYTMNINGTTCYSHRQESIDVIFDYLGISESRQFFGCPRITMAGLMDIAKNFDSNITVQHFFRAFSILYMRKPKNVPNSL
;
A
#
# COMPACT_ATOMS: atom_id res chain seq x y z
N MET A 1 -27.20 38.31 17.37
CA MET A 1 -25.94 37.53 17.33
C MET A 1 -26.12 36.30 16.45
N ARG A 2 -25.83 36.43 15.14
CA ARG A 2 -25.74 35.33 14.18
C ARG A 2 -24.63 35.72 13.21
N THR A 3 -23.44 35.20 13.40
CA THR A 3 -22.30 35.44 12.53
C THR A 3 -21.47 34.16 12.46
N ALA A 4 -20.89 33.90 11.29
CA ALA A 4 -19.97 32.81 10.92
C ALA A 4 -20.60 31.53 10.34
N VAL A 5 -20.98 31.59 9.06
CA VAL A 5 -20.63 30.56 8.06
C VAL A 5 -20.49 31.25 6.69
N ILE A 6 -19.36 31.92 6.47
CA ILE A 6 -18.86 32.34 5.15
C ILE A 6 -17.38 31.90 5.15
N LEU A 7 -16.95 31.26 4.05
CA LEU A 7 -15.73 30.45 3.79
C LEU A 7 -16.14 28.96 3.62
N ASP A 8 -16.19 28.34 2.44
CA ASP A 8 -15.49 28.54 1.17
C ASP A 8 -16.39 28.11 -0.01
N PHE A 9 -17.11 29.05 -0.64
CA PHE A 9 -17.77 28.84 -1.94
C PHE A 9 -16.99 29.49 -3.11
N GLU A 10 -15.78 29.97 -2.83
CA GLU A 10 -15.00 30.83 -3.71
C GLU A 10 -13.95 30.07 -4.54
N ILE A 11 -14.27 28.83 -4.94
CA ILE A 11 -13.53 28.09 -5.97
C ILE A 11 -14.36 27.89 -7.25
N VAL A 12 -15.64 28.35 -7.29
CA VAL A 12 -16.55 28.02 -8.41
C VAL A 12 -16.95 29.21 -9.30
N ARG A 13 -16.48 30.43 -9.06
CA ARG A 13 -16.76 31.55 -9.97
C ARG A 13 -15.55 32.46 -10.16
N GLN A 14 -14.80 32.24 -11.24
CA GLN A 14 -14.72 33.20 -12.34
C GLN A 14 -13.79 32.73 -13.50
N LYS A 15 -14.30 32.96 -14.72
CA LYS A 15 -13.63 33.01 -16.05
C LYS A 15 -13.41 31.70 -16.84
N LYS A 16 -14.49 31.33 -17.55
CA LYS A 16 -14.53 31.13 -19.03
C LYS A 16 -13.42 30.27 -19.66
N TYR A 17 -13.26 29.01 -19.26
CA TYR A 17 -12.61 27.98 -20.09
C TYR A 17 -13.37 26.66 -19.98
N ARG A 18 -13.52 25.96 -21.12
CA ARG A 18 -14.07 24.60 -21.24
C ARG A 18 -13.32 23.68 -20.28
N PHE A 19 -14.00 23.12 -19.29
CA PHE A 19 -13.46 22.04 -18.46
C PHE A 19 -13.55 20.73 -19.23
N SER A 20 -12.47 20.37 -19.95
CA SER A 20 -12.12 18.97 -20.12
C SER A 20 -11.39 18.55 -18.83
N VAL A 21 -12.02 17.75 -17.99
CA VAL A 21 -11.34 17.15 -16.83
C VAL A 21 -10.61 15.92 -17.34
N ASP A 22 -9.47 16.14 -18.00
CA ASP A 22 -8.50 15.10 -18.27
C ASP A 22 -7.38 15.23 -17.23
N LEU A 23 -7.51 14.46 -16.15
CA LEU A 23 -6.51 14.34 -15.09
C LEU A 23 -5.52 13.22 -15.46
N THR A 24 -4.78 13.40 -16.54
CA THR A 24 -3.64 12.56 -16.87
C THR A 24 -2.41 13.05 -16.11
N PHE A 25 -2.23 12.52 -14.90
CA PHE A 25 -0.97 12.67 -14.17
C PHE A 25 -0.09 11.44 -14.39
N ASN A 26 0.98 11.63 -15.17
CA ASN A 26 2.12 10.72 -15.23
C ASN A 26 2.77 10.61 -13.84
N TYR A 27 2.91 9.40 -13.31
CA TYR A 27 3.52 9.17 -12.00
C TYR A 27 4.48 7.98 -12.03
N GLU A 28 5.77 8.28 -12.14
CA GLU A 28 6.82 7.45 -11.58
C GLU A 28 7.09 7.86 -10.12
N ALA A 29 7.26 6.83 -9.28
CA ALA A 29 7.86 6.84 -7.95
C ALA A 29 7.03 7.37 -6.72
N PHE A 30 7.11 6.55 -5.66
CA PHE A 30 6.74 6.76 -4.25
C PHE A 30 5.25 6.70 -3.85
N SER A 31 4.83 5.56 -3.28
CA SER A 31 3.44 5.20 -2.99
C SER A 31 2.98 5.29 -1.51
N ASP A 32 3.85 5.54 -0.52
CA ASP A 32 3.43 5.40 0.90
C ASP A 32 3.26 6.72 1.68
N GLU A 33 3.99 7.80 1.39
CA GLU A 33 3.70 9.13 1.98
C GLU A 33 2.40 9.76 1.44
N ARG A 34 1.96 9.36 0.25
CA ARG A 34 0.67 9.78 -0.31
C ARG A 34 -0.53 9.19 0.45
N SER A 35 -0.35 8.11 1.21
CA SER A 35 -1.49 7.33 1.72
C SER A 35 -2.16 7.89 2.98
N THR A 36 -1.49 8.74 3.74
CA THR A 36 -2.02 9.38 4.96
C THR A 36 -2.73 10.69 4.62
N TYR A 37 -2.11 11.55 3.84
CA TYR A 37 -2.69 12.82 3.37
C TYR A 37 -3.95 12.61 2.52
N GLN A 38 -3.91 11.65 1.59
CA GLN A 38 -5.05 11.29 0.73
C GLN A 38 -6.19 10.66 1.53
N ARG A 39 -5.90 9.97 2.64
CA ARG A 39 -6.93 9.36 3.51
C ARG A 39 -7.62 10.40 4.40
N GLY A 40 -6.90 11.41 4.86
CA GLY A 40 -7.46 12.54 5.61
C GLY A 40 -8.41 13.40 4.77
N SER A 41 -8.02 13.69 3.52
CA SER A 41 -8.84 14.47 2.58
C SER A 41 -10.12 13.71 2.14
N HIS A 42 -10.04 12.41 1.89
CA HIS A 42 -11.24 11.60 1.62
C HIS A 42 -12.25 11.58 2.78
N ARG A 43 -11.77 11.54 4.05
CA ARG A 43 -12.65 11.57 5.23
C ARG A 43 -13.36 12.91 5.35
N ARG A 44 -12.64 14.01 5.12
CA ARG A 44 -13.21 15.37 5.19
C ARG A 44 -14.28 15.60 4.12
N ILE A 45 -14.03 15.13 2.89
CA ILE A 45 -15.03 15.21 1.80
C ILE A 45 -16.27 14.38 2.12
N GLN A 46 -16.11 13.17 2.68
CA GLN A 46 -17.22 12.33 3.10
C GLN A 46 -18.08 13.03 4.16
N THR A 47 -17.47 13.61 5.19
CA THR A 47 -18.17 14.34 6.25
C THR A 47 -18.94 15.53 5.68
N ILE A 48 -18.35 16.32 4.78
CA ILE A 48 -19.05 17.44 4.12
C ILE A 48 -20.27 16.94 3.33
N ILE A 49 -20.16 15.83 2.61
CA ILE A 49 -21.28 15.25 1.85
C ILE A 49 -22.39 14.78 2.79
N ASP A 50 -22.02 14.12 3.90
CA ASP A 50 -23.00 13.60 4.87
C ASP A 50 -23.67 14.73 5.65
N ASP A 51 -22.93 15.77 6.05
CA ASP A 51 -23.46 16.94 6.76
C ASP A 51 -24.45 17.75 5.91
N ASN A 52 -24.34 17.70 4.59
CA ASN A 52 -25.26 18.39 3.68
C ASN A 52 -26.40 17.51 3.19
N ASP A 53 -26.35 16.19 3.45
CA ASP A 53 -27.41 15.28 3.06
C ASP A 53 -28.65 15.50 3.95
N GLY A 54 -29.83 15.59 3.31
CA GLY A 54 -31.10 15.81 4.01
C GLY A 54 -31.32 17.21 4.58
N LYS A 55 -30.33 18.13 4.56
CA LYS A 55 -30.52 19.55 4.93
C LYS A 55 -31.28 20.35 3.89
N LEU A 56 -31.17 19.95 2.63
CA LEU A 56 -31.97 20.49 1.54
C LEU A 56 -33.23 19.63 1.45
N LYS A 57 -34.33 20.04 2.10
CA LYS A 57 -35.63 19.31 2.06
C LYS A 57 -36.57 19.80 0.96
N PHE A 58 -36.48 21.08 0.59
CA PHE A 58 -37.12 21.64 -0.61
C PHE A 58 -36.05 22.31 -1.48
N ALA A 59 -35.94 21.90 -2.74
CA ALA A 59 -35.06 22.59 -3.69
C ALA A 59 -35.92 23.66 -4.36
N SER A 60 -35.82 24.87 -3.84
CA SER A 60 -36.55 26.05 -4.28
C SER A 60 -35.82 26.79 -5.41
N THR A 61 -34.55 26.48 -5.61
CA THR A 61 -33.68 27.12 -6.60
C THR A 61 -32.92 26.08 -7.42
N THR A 62 -32.57 26.44 -8.65
CA THR A 62 -31.75 25.61 -9.55
C THR A 62 -30.40 25.24 -8.92
N SER A 63 -29.81 26.11 -8.09
CA SER A 63 -28.56 25.81 -7.37
C SER A 63 -28.73 24.73 -6.31
N GLU A 64 -29.85 24.70 -5.59
CA GLU A 64 -30.18 23.64 -4.62
C GLU A 64 -30.42 22.29 -5.30
N GLU A 65 -31.07 22.27 -6.46
CA GLU A 65 -31.26 21.06 -7.27
C GLU A 65 -29.92 20.48 -7.75
N LEU A 66 -29.04 21.35 -8.25
CA LEU A 66 -27.68 20.96 -8.68
C LEU A 66 -26.86 20.40 -7.51
N LEU A 67 -26.93 21.05 -6.33
CA LEU A 67 -26.23 20.59 -5.13
C LEU A 67 -26.75 19.22 -4.66
N ARG A 68 -28.07 19.00 -4.65
CA ARG A 68 -28.65 17.68 -4.35
C ARG A 68 -28.21 16.61 -5.34
N SER A 69 -28.24 16.92 -6.64
CA SER A 69 -27.79 16.00 -7.70
C SER A 69 -26.32 15.62 -7.52
N PHE A 70 -25.48 16.59 -7.14
CA PHE A 70 -24.08 16.37 -6.82
C PHE A 70 -23.90 15.48 -5.58
N ILE A 71 -24.59 15.76 -4.47
CA ILE A 71 -24.55 14.96 -3.24
C ILE A 71 -24.96 13.51 -3.53
N ARG A 72 -26.07 13.31 -4.24
CA ARG A 72 -26.57 11.97 -4.61
C ARG A 72 -25.56 11.18 -5.45
N ARG A 73 -25.02 11.80 -6.51
CA ARG A 73 -23.98 11.15 -7.35
C ARG A 73 -22.73 10.82 -6.54
N SER A 74 -22.30 11.73 -5.69
CA SER A 74 -21.12 11.52 -4.85
C SER A 74 -21.33 10.35 -3.88
N LYS A 75 -22.50 10.25 -3.21
CA LYS A 75 -22.85 9.13 -2.34
C LYS A 75 -22.88 7.79 -3.08
N GLN A 76 -23.47 7.76 -4.27
CA GLN A 76 -23.50 6.56 -5.10
C GLN A 76 -22.08 6.10 -5.45
N SER A 77 -21.21 7.00 -5.92
CA SER A 77 -19.81 6.67 -6.21
C SER A 77 -19.03 6.22 -4.97
N ILE A 78 -19.31 6.81 -3.80
CA ILE A 78 -18.72 6.37 -2.53
C ILE A 78 -19.14 4.93 -2.21
N LYS A 79 -20.43 4.61 -2.35
CA LYS A 79 -20.99 3.28 -2.10
C LYS A 79 -20.37 2.25 -3.04
N GLU A 80 -20.35 2.51 -4.34
CA GLU A 80 -19.73 1.65 -5.34
C GLU A 80 -18.25 1.38 -5.04
N ARG A 81 -17.49 2.39 -4.60
CA ARG A 81 -16.09 2.22 -4.17
C ARG A 81 -15.97 1.35 -2.92
N LYS A 82 -16.90 1.47 -1.95
CA LYS A 82 -16.92 0.62 -0.75
C LYS A 82 -17.22 -0.82 -1.12
N ASP A 83 -18.21 -1.05 -1.98
CA ASP A 83 -18.61 -2.37 -2.45
C ASP A 83 -17.48 -3.03 -3.25
N PHE A 84 -16.84 -2.31 -4.18
CA PHE A 84 -15.68 -2.78 -4.91
C PHE A 84 -14.49 -3.12 -3.99
N ARG A 85 -14.22 -2.30 -2.96
CA ARG A 85 -13.18 -2.60 -1.96
C ARG A 85 -13.53 -3.84 -1.14
N LYS A 86 -14.80 -4.03 -0.79
CA LYS A 86 -15.29 -5.20 -0.05
C LYS A 86 -15.11 -6.45 -0.90
N GLU A 87 -15.54 -6.42 -2.15
CA GLU A 87 -15.37 -7.53 -3.10
C GLU A 87 -13.89 -7.88 -3.29
N ARG A 88 -13.03 -6.85 -3.50
CA ARG A 88 -11.58 -7.05 -3.62
C ARG A 88 -10.95 -7.68 -2.38
N LYS A 89 -11.46 -7.41 -1.18
CA LYS A 89 -11.00 -8.07 0.06
C LYS A 89 -11.38 -9.55 0.10
N LEU A 90 -12.55 -9.90 -0.45
CA LEU A 90 -13.04 -11.28 -0.53
C LEU A 90 -12.35 -12.10 -1.63
N ARG A 91 -11.81 -11.45 -2.67
CA ARG A 91 -11.05 -12.14 -3.71
C ARG A 91 -9.85 -12.87 -3.10
N LYS A 92 -9.83 -14.19 -3.26
CA LYS A 92 -8.68 -15.03 -2.91
C LYS A 92 -7.55 -14.76 -3.90
N ARG A 93 -6.31 -14.78 -3.40
CA ARG A 93 -5.09 -14.75 -4.22
C ARG A 93 -4.21 -15.93 -3.83
N ILE A 94 -3.31 -16.31 -4.72
CA ILE A 94 -2.34 -17.38 -4.51
C ILE A 94 -1.03 -16.74 -4.04
N CYS A 95 -0.45 -17.26 -2.96
CA CYS A 95 0.92 -16.91 -2.59
C CYS A 95 1.89 -17.59 -3.53
N GLN A 96 2.77 -16.83 -4.16
CA GLN A 96 3.76 -17.38 -5.09
C GLN A 96 4.94 -18.08 -4.39
N VAL A 97 4.96 -18.10 -3.05
CA VAL A 97 5.97 -18.81 -2.26
C VAL A 97 5.42 -20.19 -1.86
N CYS A 98 4.26 -20.26 -1.19
CA CYS A 98 3.68 -21.56 -0.79
C CYS A 98 2.56 -22.08 -1.70
N HIS A 99 2.19 -21.37 -2.75
CA HIS A 99 1.10 -21.71 -3.67
C HIS A 99 -0.30 -21.86 -3.03
N MET A 100 -0.46 -21.42 -1.77
CA MET A 100 -1.73 -21.48 -1.05
C MET A 100 -2.67 -20.32 -1.41
N ASN A 101 -3.96 -20.63 -1.55
CA ASN A 101 -5.03 -19.65 -1.66
C ASN A 101 -5.30 -18.97 -0.32
N LYS A 102 -5.22 -17.65 -0.27
CA LYS A 102 -5.48 -16.85 0.93
C LYS A 102 -6.40 -15.64 0.63
N PRO A 103 -7.15 -15.14 1.62
CA PRO A 103 -7.87 -13.86 1.50
C PRO A 103 -6.91 -12.72 1.16
N HIS A 104 -7.35 -11.72 0.39
CA HIS A 104 -6.50 -10.58 0.03
C HIS A 104 -5.93 -9.83 1.25
N SER A 105 -6.62 -9.87 2.40
CA SER A 105 -6.17 -9.29 3.67
C SER A 105 -4.90 -9.94 4.22
N GLU A 106 -4.61 -11.19 3.85
CA GLU A 106 -3.41 -11.93 4.28
C GLU A 106 -2.20 -11.72 3.35
N PHE A 107 -2.34 -10.89 2.32
CA PHE A 107 -1.26 -10.62 1.38
C PHE A 107 -0.49 -9.35 1.67
N TYR A 108 0.82 -9.46 1.52
CA TYR A 108 1.74 -8.36 1.38
C TYR A 108 1.96 -8.09 -0.12
N GLY A 109 1.53 -6.91 -0.58
CA GLY A 109 1.71 -6.51 -1.98
C GLY A 109 3.16 -6.09 -2.24
N ILE A 110 3.87 -6.82 -3.11
CA ILE A 110 5.27 -6.56 -3.41
C ILE A 110 5.44 -6.21 -4.88
N CYS A 111 5.72 -4.94 -5.14
CA CYS A 111 6.04 -4.46 -6.49
C CYS A 111 7.55 -4.36 -6.73
N SER A 112 8.38 -4.31 -5.67
CA SER A 112 9.82 -4.13 -5.82
C SER A 112 10.53 -5.47 -6.03
N LYS A 113 11.32 -5.57 -7.11
CA LYS A 113 12.25 -6.70 -7.35
C LYS A 113 13.14 -6.96 -6.13
N ARG A 114 13.68 -5.89 -5.53
CA ARG A 114 14.61 -5.99 -4.40
C ARG A 114 13.96 -6.53 -3.14
N ILE A 115 12.70 -6.17 -2.88
CA ILE A 115 11.95 -6.73 -1.74
C ILE A 115 11.69 -8.23 -1.96
N ARG A 116 11.37 -8.63 -3.20
CA ARG A 116 11.20 -10.04 -3.56
C ARG A 116 12.48 -10.83 -3.37
N LEU A 117 13.63 -10.25 -3.74
CA LEU A 117 14.94 -10.85 -3.50
C LEU A 117 15.17 -11.12 -2.01
N VAL A 118 14.88 -10.15 -1.14
CA VAL A 118 15.03 -10.30 0.31
C VAL A 118 14.18 -11.46 0.85
N ILE A 119 12.93 -11.58 0.38
CA ILE A 119 12.06 -12.72 0.76
C ILE A 119 12.67 -14.05 0.30
N MET A 120 13.21 -14.12 -0.92
CA MET A 120 13.82 -15.35 -1.40
C MET A 120 15.12 -15.70 -0.66
N VAL A 121 15.90 -14.71 -0.20
CA VAL A 121 17.02 -14.98 0.72
C VAL A 121 16.53 -15.67 2.00
N GLY A 122 15.44 -15.17 2.61
CA GLY A 122 14.83 -15.84 3.76
C GLY A 122 14.35 -17.27 3.45
N CYS A 123 13.74 -17.47 2.27
CA CYS A 123 13.29 -18.79 1.84
C CYS A 123 14.45 -19.79 1.62
N LEU A 124 15.59 -19.31 1.07
CA LEU A 124 16.82 -20.08 0.88
C LEU A 124 17.48 -20.44 2.22
N LEU A 125 17.57 -19.49 3.15
CA LEU A 125 18.10 -19.73 4.49
C LEU A 125 17.31 -20.81 5.25
N ARG A 126 15.99 -20.87 5.03
CA ARG A 126 15.13 -21.93 5.58
C ARG A 126 15.24 -23.27 4.85
N GLY A 127 15.96 -23.35 3.73
CA GLY A 127 16.02 -24.56 2.89
C GLY A 127 14.69 -24.92 2.22
N THR A 128 13.75 -23.98 2.12
CA THR A 128 12.41 -24.25 1.55
C THR A 128 12.35 -24.09 0.03
N HIS A 129 13.34 -23.41 -0.55
CA HIS A 129 13.38 -23.08 -1.98
C HIS A 129 14.77 -23.30 -2.54
N SER A 130 14.85 -23.55 -3.84
CA SER A 130 16.12 -23.60 -4.59
C SER A 130 16.51 -22.23 -5.15
N VAL A 131 17.76 -22.12 -5.60
CA VAL A 131 18.27 -20.91 -6.28
C VAL A 131 17.49 -20.62 -7.57
N GLU A 132 17.10 -21.67 -8.31
CA GLU A 132 16.31 -21.57 -9.54
C GLU A 132 14.91 -21.00 -9.24
N GLN A 133 14.26 -21.46 -8.17
CA GLN A 133 12.98 -20.92 -7.73
C GLN A 133 13.11 -19.44 -7.31
N ALA A 134 14.22 -19.06 -6.66
CA ALA A 134 14.52 -17.66 -6.32
C ALA A 134 14.69 -16.78 -7.57
N LYS A 135 15.36 -17.26 -8.62
CA LYS A 135 15.49 -16.55 -9.90
C LYS A 135 14.11 -16.31 -10.53
N LEU A 136 13.29 -17.35 -10.67
CA LEU A 136 11.96 -17.24 -11.26
C LEU A 136 11.07 -16.24 -10.51
N TYR A 137 11.08 -16.30 -9.17
CA TYR A 137 10.27 -15.41 -8.34
C TYR A 137 10.70 -13.93 -8.46
N THR A 138 12.01 -13.68 -8.52
CA THR A 138 12.55 -12.31 -8.64
C THR A 138 12.38 -11.71 -10.03
N MET A 139 12.32 -12.53 -11.09
CA MET A 139 12.08 -12.08 -12.48
C MET A 139 10.63 -11.68 -12.76
N ASN A 140 9.66 -12.12 -11.97
CA ASN A 140 8.26 -11.73 -12.14
C ASN A 140 8.12 -10.18 -12.09
N ILE A 141 7.03 -9.59 -12.56
CA ILE A 141 6.79 -8.14 -12.39
C ILE A 141 6.01 -7.88 -11.11
N ASN A 142 5.13 -8.82 -10.73
CA ASN A 142 4.21 -8.67 -9.61
C ASN A 142 4.29 -9.88 -8.66
N GLY A 143 5.01 -9.70 -7.55
CA GLY A 143 5.10 -10.70 -6.50
C GLY A 143 3.91 -10.62 -5.56
N THR A 144 3.27 -11.76 -5.29
CA THR A 144 2.27 -11.88 -4.22
C THR A 144 2.75 -12.88 -3.18
N THR A 145 3.02 -12.36 -1.98
CA THR A 145 3.48 -13.16 -0.84
C THR A 145 2.56 -12.93 0.35
N CYS A 146 2.22 -14.00 1.07
CA CYS A 146 1.42 -13.85 2.29
C CYS A 146 2.26 -13.28 3.44
N TYR A 147 1.59 -12.70 4.43
CA TYR A 147 2.28 -12.10 5.57
C TYR A 147 3.13 -13.09 6.36
N SER A 148 2.74 -14.37 6.42
CA SER A 148 3.54 -15.41 7.09
C SER A 148 4.93 -15.54 6.46
N HIS A 149 5.03 -15.74 5.14
CA HIS A 149 6.32 -15.82 4.45
C HIS A 149 7.12 -14.52 4.52
N ARG A 150 6.46 -13.36 4.53
CA ARG A 150 7.15 -12.09 4.82
C ARG A 150 7.78 -12.14 6.22
N GLN A 151 7.02 -12.54 7.23
CA GLN A 151 7.46 -12.54 8.61
C GLN A 151 8.57 -13.58 8.85
N GLU A 152 8.36 -14.82 8.41
CA GLU A 152 9.35 -15.89 8.45
C GLU A 152 10.67 -15.49 7.77
N SER A 153 10.61 -14.75 6.66
CA SER A 153 11.82 -14.25 5.99
C SER A 153 12.53 -13.16 6.79
N ILE A 154 11.79 -12.30 7.50
CA ILE A 154 12.38 -11.28 8.38
C ILE A 154 13.06 -11.97 9.56
N ASP A 155 12.35 -12.90 10.21
CA ASP A 155 12.80 -13.58 11.42
C ASP A 155 14.09 -14.36 11.14
N VAL A 156 14.11 -15.20 10.10
CA VAL A 156 15.31 -15.99 9.76
C VAL A 156 16.51 -15.14 9.36
N ILE A 157 16.29 -13.95 8.77
CA ILE A 157 17.38 -13.03 8.45
C ILE A 157 17.92 -12.37 9.72
N PHE A 158 17.07 -12.01 10.67
CA PHE A 158 17.52 -11.52 11.97
C PHE A 158 18.29 -12.58 12.73
N ASP A 159 17.78 -13.81 12.76
CA ASP A 159 18.47 -14.95 13.38
C ASP A 159 19.84 -15.19 12.75
N TYR A 160 19.92 -15.20 11.41
CA TYR A 160 21.17 -15.34 10.67
C TYR A 160 22.19 -14.25 11.01
N LEU A 161 21.72 -13.02 11.25
CA LEU A 161 22.56 -11.88 11.63
C LEU A 161 22.87 -11.82 13.13
N GLY A 162 22.32 -12.73 13.95
CA GLY A 162 22.44 -12.69 15.40
C GLY A 162 21.77 -11.46 16.03
N ILE A 163 20.72 -10.93 15.40
CA ILE A 163 20.02 -9.71 15.85
C ILE A 163 18.78 -10.12 16.65
N SER A 164 18.80 -9.85 17.95
CA SER A 164 17.65 -10.08 18.84
C SER A 164 16.69 -8.89 18.90
N GLU A 165 17.20 -7.67 18.67
CA GLU A 165 16.40 -6.45 18.68
C GLU A 165 16.47 -5.72 17.36
N SER A 166 15.32 -5.38 16.78
CA SER A 166 15.25 -4.69 15.50
C SER A 166 16.02 -3.36 15.41
N ARG A 167 16.28 -2.68 16.53
CA ARG A 167 17.10 -1.46 16.56
C ARG A 167 18.56 -1.73 16.21
N GLN A 168 19.07 -2.91 16.59
CA GLN A 168 20.45 -3.33 16.31
C GLN A 168 20.70 -3.47 14.80
N PHE A 169 19.67 -3.78 14.02
CA PHE A 169 19.78 -3.88 12.56
C PHE A 169 20.28 -2.58 11.91
N PHE A 170 19.81 -1.42 12.38
CA PHE A 170 20.22 -0.14 11.79
C PHE A 170 21.65 0.27 12.16
N GLY A 171 22.22 -0.33 13.20
CA GLY A 171 23.63 -0.19 13.59
C GLY A 171 24.51 -1.32 13.07
N CYS A 172 23.96 -2.30 12.37
CA CYS A 172 24.68 -3.51 11.97
C CYS A 172 25.79 -3.18 10.95
N PRO A 173 27.06 -3.55 11.23
CA PRO A 173 28.15 -3.35 10.29
C PRO A 173 27.87 -4.00 8.93
N ARG A 174 28.27 -3.32 7.84
CA ARG A 174 28.08 -3.86 6.48
C ARG A 174 28.80 -5.19 6.26
N ILE A 175 29.89 -5.43 6.98
CA ILE A 175 30.65 -6.69 6.90
C ILE A 175 29.82 -7.90 7.36
N THR A 176 28.91 -7.72 8.31
CA THR A 176 28.00 -8.76 8.81
C THR A 176 26.98 -9.19 7.74
N MET A 177 26.78 -8.38 6.69
CA MET A 177 25.88 -8.70 5.57
C MET A 177 26.57 -9.56 4.49
N ALA A 178 27.87 -9.84 4.59
CA ALA A 178 28.61 -10.53 3.53
C ALA A 178 27.97 -11.89 3.16
N GLY A 179 27.65 -12.72 4.15
CA GLY A 179 27.02 -14.02 3.90
C GLY A 179 25.63 -13.92 3.25
N LEU A 180 24.80 -12.95 3.66
CA LEU A 180 23.52 -12.68 3.01
C LEU A 180 23.71 -12.24 1.55
N MET A 181 24.75 -11.44 1.28
CA MET A 181 25.07 -10.99 -0.07
C MET A 181 25.56 -12.12 -0.95
N ASP A 182 26.32 -13.07 -0.43
CA ASP A 182 26.77 -14.24 -1.18
C ASP A 182 25.57 -15.10 -1.60
N ILE A 183 24.60 -15.30 -0.70
CA ILE A 183 23.33 -15.97 -1.03
C ILE A 183 22.57 -15.19 -2.11
N ALA A 184 22.41 -13.88 -1.93
CA ALA A 184 21.68 -13.03 -2.88
C ALA A 184 22.30 -13.04 -4.28
N LYS A 185 23.64 -13.02 -4.37
CA LYS A 185 24.38 -13.01 -5.64
C LYS A 185 24.24 -14.29 -6.45
N ASN A 186 23.85 -15.41 -5.83
CA ASN A 186 23.58 -16.66 -6.56
C ASN A 186 22.39 -16.54 -7.54
N PHE A 187 21.50 -15.56 -7.34
CA PHE A 187 20.34 -15.34 -8.20
C PHE A 187 20.11 -13.89 -8.66
N ASP A 188 20.82 -12.91 -8.09
CA ASP A 188 20.88 -11.55 -8.64
C ASP A 188 22.29 -10.98 -8.44
N SER A 189 23.16 -11.13 -9.43
CA SER A 189 24.55 -10.66 -9.35
C SER A 189 24.68 -9.13 -9.25
N ASN A 190 23.66 -8.38 -9.63
CA ASN A 190 23.66 -6.92 -9.62
C ASN A 190 23.24 -6.33 -8.26
N ILE A 191 22.93 -7.17 -7.28
CA ILE A 191 22.54 -6.71 -5.94
C ILE A 191 23.75 -6.15 -5.18
N THR A 192 23.55 -5.01 -4.52
CA THR A 192 24.54 -4.39 -3.64
C THR A 192 24.08 -4.46 -2.19
N VAL A 193 25.02 -4.37 -1.25
CA VAL A 193 24.71 -4.32 0.20
C VAL A 193 23.69 -3.23 0.50
N GLN A 194 23.85 -2.05 -0.11
CA GLN A 194 22.93 -0.93 0.10
C GLN A 194 21.52 -1.22 -0.47
N HIS A 195 21.44 -1.88 -1.63
CA HIS A 195 20.17 -2.28 -2.22
C HIS A 195 19.43 -3.28 -1.33
N PHE A 196 20.16 -4.29 -0.81
CA PHE A 196 19.62 -5.29 0.09
C PHE A 196 19.14 -4.64 1.39
N PHE A 197 20.02 -3.87 2.04
CA PHE A 197 19.72 -3.18 3.30
C PHE A 197 18.49 -2.29 3.19
N ARG A 198 18.40 -1.49 2.13
CA ARG A 198 17.23 -0.62 1.88
C ARG A 198 15.96 -1.44 1.67
N ALA A 199 16.04 -2.53 0.89
CA ALA A 199 14.88 -3.37 0.63
C ALA A 199 14.41 -4.11 1.89
N PHE A 200 15.33 -4.63 2.70
CA PHE A 200 15.03 -5.26 3.98
C PHE A 200 14.43 -4.26 4.96
N SER A 201 15.00 -3.05 5.07
CA SER A 201 14.46 -1.98 5.91
C SER A 201 13.01 -1.63 5.54
N ILE A 202 12.72 -1.50 4.23
CA ILE A 202 11.35 -1.27 3.74
C ILE A 202 10.45 -2.46 4.06
N LEU A 203 10.93 -3.69 3.83
CA LEU A 203 10.18 -4.90 4.11
C LEU A 203 9.79 -4.97 5.59
N TYR A 204 10.74 -4.72 6.49
CA TYR A 204 10.58 -4.74 7.94
C TYR A 204 9.62 -3.64 8.44
N MET A 205 9.87 -2.38 8.07
CA MET A 205 9.12 -1.22 8.57
C MET A 205 7.66 -1.19 8.11
N ARG A 206 7.33 -1.86 7.00
CA ARG A 206 5.98 -1.85 6.44
C ARG A 206 5.04 -2.74 7.24
N LYS A 207 4.32 -2.14 8.20
CA LYS A 207 3.33 -2.83 9.03
C LYS A 207 2.22 -3.48 8.18
N PRO A 208 1.75 -4.69 8.53
CA PRO A 208 0.57 -5.27 7.90
C PRO A 208 -0.64 -4.36 8.10
N LYS A 209 -1.45 -4.20 7.05
CA LYS A 209 -2.60 -3.28 7.11
C LYS A 209 -3.71 -3.76 8.05
N ASN A 210 -3.71 -5.04 8.45
CA ASN A 210 -4.56 -5.61 9.48
C ASN A 210 -3.83 -6.83 10.07
N VAL A 211 -3.11 -6.66 11.19
CA VAL A 211 -2.78 -7.80 12.04
C VAL A 211 -3.96 -7.95 12.99
N PRO A 212 -4.64 -9.11 13.08
CA PRO A 212 -5.51 -9.38 14.22
C PRO A 212 -4.66 -9.23 15.48
N ASN A 213 -5.12 -8.48 16.49
CA ASN A 213 -4.40 -8.24 17.76
C ASN A 213 -4.28 -9.51 18.65
N SER A 214 -4.14 -10.69 18.06
CA SER A 214 -4.06 -11.95 18.75
C SER A 214 -3.09 -12.89 18.03
N LEU A 215 -1.80 -12.76 18.38
CA LEU A 215 -0.79 -13.81 18.37
C LEU A 215 0.21 -13.47 19.47
#